data_AF-B3CAZ9-F1
#
_entry.id   AF-B3CAZ9-F1
#
_cell.length_a   1.000
_cell.length_b   1.000
_cell.length_c   1.000
_cell.angle_alpha   90.00
_cell.angle_beta   90.00
_cell.angle_gamma   90.00
#
_symmetry.space_group_name_H-M   'P 1'
#
loop_
_entity.id
_entity.type
_entity.pdbx_description
1 polymer ?
#
loop_
_entity_poly.entity_id
_entity_poly.type
_entity_poly.pdbx_seq_one_letter_code
_entity_poly.pdbx_strand_id
1 'polypeptide(L)'
;MKMALSEFALREKGIYGVLHIVILLLSLFLVVSISVDTFKGIPFYTQTVFMKVQFAVCVLFLLDFILEWFLAKHKVRYFATHFVFLLVAIPYQSIISWAGWTFSEEITYLLRFIPLVRGGYALAIVVGWLTYNKASGLFVTYLTTLLATVYFSSLAFYVMEHGVNTLVTGYGDALWWAFMDVTTVGSNIIAVTVTGRVLSVLLAALGMMMFPIFTVYVTSLVQRRNQKKQEYYKELQGGDIK
;
A
#
# COMPACT_ATOMS: atom_id res chain seq x y z
N MET A 1 15.91 33.12 18.39
CA MET A 1 16.12 32.53 17.05
C MET A 1 16.02 31.00 16.99
N LYS A 2 16.50 30.23 17.99
CA LYS A 2 16.34 28.76 18.03
C LYS A 2 14.87 28.28 18.18
N MET A 3 14.00 29.09 18.80
CA MET A 3 12.59 28.75 19.03
C MET A 3 11.72 28.82 17.75
N ALA A 4 12.01 29.77 16.86
CA ALA A 4 11.32 29.90 15.57
C ALA A 4 11.72 28.79 14.57
N LEU A 5 12.97 28.30 14.65
CA LEU A 5 13.43 27.16 13.84
C LEU A 5 12.84 25.83 14.33
N SER A 6 12.61 25.67 15.64
CA SER A 6 11.90 24.50 16.16
C SER A 6 10.39 24.54 15.87
N GLU A 7 9.76 25.71 15.92
CA GLU A 7 8.37 25.88 15.46
C GLU A 7 8.23 25.64 13.95
N PHE A 8 9.17 26.10 13.14
CA PHE A 8 9.19 25.82 11.71
C PHE A 8 9.37 24.32 11.41
N ALA A 9 10.29 23.65 12.11
CA ALA A 9 10.52 22.20 11.97
C ALA A 9 9.37 21.33 12.53
N LEU A 10 8.64 21.79 13.55
CA LEU A 10 7.42 21.12 14.02
C LEU A 10 6.22 21.38 13.09
N ARG A 11 6.11 22.59 12.54
CA ARG A 11 5.06 23.00 11.60
C ARG A 11 5.23 22.34 10.23
N GLU A 12 6.47 22.13 9.78
CA GLU A 12 6.81 21.29 8.64
C GLU A 12 6.25 19.87 8.83
N LYS A 13 6.55 19.20 9.96
CA LYS A 13 6.08 17.84 10.21
C LYS A 13 4.55 17.71 10.24
N GLY A 14 3.84 18.73 10.72
CA GLY A 14 2.38 18.76 10.73
C GLY A 14 1.78 18.92 9.32
N ILE A 15 2.29 19.88 8.54
CA ILE A 15 1.79 20.13 7.17
C ILE A 15 2.10 18.95 6.25
N TYR A 16 3.30 18.36 6.33
CA TYR A 16 3.61 17.15 5.58
C TYR A 16 2.72 15.97 5.99
N GLY A 17 2.44 15.81 7.29
CA GLY A 17 1.52 14.77 7.77
C GLY A 17 0.11 14.93 7.18
N VAL A 18 -0.42 16.16 7.15
CA VAL A 18 -1.73 16.44 6.54
C VAL A 18 -1.71 16.19 5.03
N LEU A 19 -0.67 16.63 4.32
CA LEU A 19 -0.50 16.40 2.88
C LEU A 19 -0.51 14.90 2.56
N HIS A 20 0.26 14.11 3.31
CA HIS A 20 0.33 12.65 3.17
C HIS A 20 -1.01 11.97 3.43
N ILE A 21 -1.77 12.42 4.44
CA ILE A 21 -3.12 11.90 4.72
C ILE A 21 -4.07 12.22 3.56
N VAL A 22 -4.03 13.44 3.03
CA VAL A 22 -4.84 13.84 1.86
C VAL A 22 -4.49 12.99 0.64
N ILE A 23 -3.20 12.80 0.38
CA ILE A 23 -2.68 11.95 -0.70
C ILE A 23 -3.19 10.52 -0.54
N LEU A 24 -3.14 9.96 0.67
CA LEU A 24 -3.67 8.62 0.95
C LEU A 24 -5.18 8.56 0.69
N LEU A 25 -5.97 9.48 1.24
CA LEU A 25 -7.43 9.46 1.06
C LEU A 25 -7.83 9.52 -0.41
N LEU A 26 -7.15 10.38 -1.19
CA LEU A 26 -7.36 10.48 -2.63
C LEU A 26 -6.92 9.22 -3.37
N SER A 27 -5.82 8.61 -2.95
CA SER A 27 -5.31 7.37 -3.53
C SER A 27 -6.22 6.18 -3.23
N LEU A 28 -6.71 6.08 -2.00
CA LEU A 28 -7.67 5.08 -1.57
C LEU A 28 -8.99 5.23 -2.34
N PHE A 29 -9.49 6.46 -2.47
CA PHE A 29 -10.67 6.76 -3.28
C PHE A 29 -10.51 6.29 -4.73
N LEU A 30 -9.34 6.50 -5.34
CA LEU A 30 -9.05 6.03 -6.68
C LEU A 30 -8.97 4.51 -6.77
N VAL A 31 -8.29 3.86 -5.83
CA VAL A 31 -8.19 2.40 -5.75
C VAL A 31 -9.58 1.77 -5.65
N VAL A 32 -10.44 2.31 -4.78
CA VAL A 32 -11.83 1.86 -4.63
C VAL A 32 -12.62 2.10 -5.92
N SER A 33 -12.47 3.27 -6.54
CA SER A 33 -13.18 3.60 -7.79
C SER A 33 -12.81 2.64 -8.92
N ILE A 34 -11.51 2.35 -9.10
CA ILE A 34 -11.01 1.41 -10.12
C ILE A 34 -11.42 -0.02 -9.81
N SER A 35 -11.46 -0.39 -8.53
CA SER A 35 -12.00 -1.68 -8.11
C SER A 35 -13.45 -1.83 -8.53
N VAL A 36 -14.28 -0.84 -8.25
CA VAL A 36 -15.71 -0.86 -8.62
C VAL A 36 -15.90 -0.91 -10.15
N ASP A 37 -15.09 -0.15 -10.91
CA ASP A 37 -15.05 -0.18 -12.38
C ASP A 37 -14.73 -1.59 -12.89
N THR A 38 -13.65 -2.18 -12.36
CA THR A 38 -13.19 -3.53 -12.69
C THR A 38 -14.24 -4.59 -12.34
N PHE A 39 -14.94 -4.46 -11.21
CA PHE A 39 -15.89 -5.47 -10.72
C PHE A 39 -17.27 -5.40 -11.37
N LYS A 40 -17.71 -4.20 -11.77
CA LYS A 40 -19.04 -4.02 -12.36
C LYS A 40 -19.03 -3.99 -13.88
N GLY A 41 -17.85 -3.98 -14.51
CA GLY A 41 -17.71 -3.85 -15.96
C GLY A 41 -18.31 -2.56 -16.52
N ILE A 42 -18.54 -1.57 -15.65
CA ILE A 42 -19.08 -0.26 -16.05
C ILE A 42 -17.90 0.54 -16.55
N PRO A 43 -17.98 1.25 -17.69
CA PRO A 43 -16.90 2.11 -18.17
C PRO A 43 -16.85 3.43 -17.39
N PHE A 44 -16.71 3.40 -16.07
CA PHE A 44 -16.53 4.60 -15.23
C PHE A 44 -15.22 5.34 -15.57
N TYR A 45 -14.22 4.62 -16.07
CA TYR A 45 -13.01 5.19 -16.67
C TYR A 45 -13.27 6.24 -17.78
N THR A 46 -14.39 6.13 -18.49
CA THR A 46 -14.75 7.08 -19.55
C THR A 46 -15.42 8.35 -19.01
N GLN A 47 -15.76 8.38 -17.72
CA GLN A 47 -16.36 9.56 -17.11
C GLN A 47 -15.33 10.67 -17.01
N THR A 48 -15.65 11.83 -17.57
CA THR A 48 -14.80 13.03 -17.55
C THR A 48 -14.42 13.46 -16.12
N VAL A 49 -15.25 13.16 -15.14
CA VAL A 49 -14.98 13.43 -13.71
C VAL A 49 -13.81 12.57 -13.20
N PHE A 50 -13.77 11.29 -13.54
CA PHE A 50 -12.70 10.39 -13.10
C PHE A 50 -11.34 10.83 -13.66
N MET A 51 -11.30 11.17 -14.94
CA MET A 51 -10.08 11.70 -15.58
C MET A 51 -9.56 12.98 -14.91
N LYS A 52 -10.46 13.90 -14.55
CA LYS A 52 -10.09 15.14 -13.82
C LYS A 52 -9.54 14.84 -12.44
N VAL A 53 -10.16 13.93 -11.69
CA VAL A 53 -9.68 13.52 -10.36
C VAL A 53 -8.33 12.82 -10.49
N GLN A 54 -8.16 11.89 -11.43
CA GLN A 54 -6.91 11.18 -11.66
C GLN A 54 -5.76 12.15 -11.97
N PHE A 55 -6.00 13.15 -12.82
CA PHE A 55 -5.06 14.22 -13.14
C PHE A 55 -4.72 15.05 -11.91
N ALA A 56 -5.71 15.50 -11.14
CA ALA A 56 -5.48 16.26 -9.92
C ALA A 56 -4.60 15.51 -8.91
N VAL A 57 -4.86 14.21 -8.73
CA VAL A 57 -4.00 13.37 -7.87
C VAL A 57 -2.60 13.24 -8.45
N CYS A 58 -2.41 13.13 -9.76
CA CYS A 58 -1.07 13.09 -10.37
C CYS A 58 -0.29 14.37 -10.08
N VAL A 59 -0.95 15.53 -10.24
CA VAL A 59 -0.36 16.82 -9.92
C VAL A 59 0.03 16.90 -8.44
N LEU A 60 -0.82 16.43 -7.52
CA LEU A 60 -0.49 16.42 -6.09
C LEU A 60 0.73 15.53 -5.77
N PHE A 61 0.81 14.34 -6.35
CA PHE A 61 1.97 13.45 -6.20
C PHE A 61 3.26 14.05 -6.77
N LEU A 62 3.17 14.71 -7.94
CA LEU A 62 4.31 15.40 -8.53
C LEU A 62 4.77 16.58 -7.66
N LEU A 63 3.84 17.36 -7.11
CA LEU A 63 4.17 18.44 -6.19
C LEU A 63 4.82 17.91 -4.92
N ASP A 64 4.31 16.82 -4.35
CA ASP A 64 4.89 16.14 -3.19
C ASP A 64 6.34 15.69 -3.47
N PHE A 65 6.57 15.00 -4.59
CA PHE A 65 7.92 14.61 -5.02
C PHE A 65 8.86 15.82 -5.17
N ILE A 66 8.38 16.88 -5.83
CA ILE A 66 9.17 18.07 -6.08
C ILE A 66 9.54 18.76 -4.77
N LEU A 67 8.57 18.90 -3.85
CA LEU A 67 8.78 19.48 -2.53
C LEU A 67 9.83 18.67 -1.77
N GLU A 68 9.64 17.36 -1.60
CA GLU A 68 10.60 16.52 -0.89
C GLU A 68 12.00 16.52 -1.54
N TRP A 69 12.07 16.55 -2.87
CA TRP A 69 13.34 16.64 -3.59
C TRP A 69 14.08 17.96 -3.33
N PHE A 70 13.36 19.08 -3.24
CA PHE A 70 13.95 20.38 -2.89
C PHE A 70 14.43 20.44 -1.44
N LEU A 71 13.71 19.80 -0.52
CA LEU A 71 14.08 19.73 0.90
C LEU A 71 15.17 18.68 1.21
N ALA A 72 15.39 17.72 0.32
CA ALA A 72 16.36 16.66 0.53
C ALA A 72 17.80 17.21 0.59
N LYS A 73 18.51 16.89 1.68
CA LYS A 73 19.93 17.21 1.87
C LYS A 73 20.82 16.68 0.73
N HIS A 74 20.47 15.53 0.15
CA HIS A 74 21.19 14.89 -0.95
C HIS A 74 20.26 14.60 -2.14
N LYS A 75 20.11 15.60 -3.02
CA LYS A 75 19.16 15.60 -4.16
C LYS A 75 19.28 14.39 -5.08
N VAL A 76 20.50 14.00 -5.45
CA VAL A 76 20.76 12.87 -6.37
C VAL A 76 20.34 11.55 -5.74
N ARG A 77 20.67 11.35 -4.46
CA ARG A 77 20.27 10.14 -3.73
C ARG A 77 18.74 10.06 -3.60
N TYR A 78 18.11 11.16 -3.25
CA TYR A 78 16.65 11.23 -3.14
C TYR A 78 15.97 10.86 -4.47
N PHE A 79 16.43 11.45 -5.58
CA PHE A 79 15.90 11.16 -6.91
C PHE A 79 16.07 9.69 -7.29
N ALA A 80 17.26 9.11 -7.04
CA ALA A 80 17.54 7.71 -7.37
C ALA A 80 16.66 6.72 -6.59
N THR A 81 16.39 6.99 -5.30
CA THR A 81 15.55 6.09 -4.48
C THR A 81 14.05 6.24 -4.77
N HIS A 82 13.61 7.41 -5.25
CA HIS A 82 12.20 7.72 -5.53
C HIS A 82 11.90 7.79 -7.04
N PHE A 83 12.80 7.27 -7.89
CA PHE A 83 12.62 7.34 -9.35
C PHE A 83 11.35 6.62 -9.83
N VAL A 84 11.05 5.47 -9.25
CA VAL A 84 9.82 4.71 -9.56
C VAL A 84 8.57 5.51 -9.20
N PHE A 85 8.61 6.24 -8.08
CA PHE A 85 7.51 7.12 -7.69
C PHE A 85 7.27 8.23 -8.69
N LEU A 86 8.34 8.88 -9.15
CA LEU A 86 8.25 9.92 -10.17
C LEU A 86 7.56 9.39 -11.43
N LEU A 87 7.93 8.19 -11.91
CA LEU A 87 7.26 7.58 -13.07
C LEU A 87 5.77 7.40 -12.81
N VAL A 88 5.40 6.82 -11.68
CA VAL A 88 4.00 6.54 -11.32
C VAL A 88 3.18 7.81 -11.08
N ALA A 89 3.82 8.92 -10.71
CA ALA A 89 3.18 10.21 -10.50
C ALA A 89 2.77 10.91 -11.82
N ILE A 90 3.34 10.51 -12.96
CA ILE A 90 3.06 11.14 -14.27
C ILE A 90 1.60 10.88 -14.70
N PRO A 91 0.86 11.90 -15.17
CA PRO A 91 -0.51 11.75 -15.65
C PRO A 91 -0.57 11.17 -17.07
N TYR A 92 -0.07 9.94 -17.26
CA TYR A 92 -0.01 9.27 -18.57
C TYR A 92 -1.36 9.31 -19.29
N GLN A 93 -2.45 9.00 -18.59
CA GLN A 93 -3.77 8.93 -19.19
C GLN A 93 -4.23 10.29 -19.76
N SER A 94 -3.96 11.36 -19.03
CA SER A 94 -4.31 12.72 -19.47
C SER A 94 -3.43 13.17 -20.62
N ILE A 95 -2.14 12.81 -20.61
CA ILE A 95 -1.19 13.11 -21.70
C ILE A 95 -1.62 12.39 -22.97
N ILE A 96 -1.92 11.09 -22.89
CA ILE A 96 -2.36 10.26 -24.02
C ILE A 96 -3.67 10.80 -24.60
N SER A 97 -4.64 11.12 -23.74
CA SER A 97 -5.92 11.71 -24.17
C SER A 97 -5.75 13.08 -24.83
N TRP A 98 -4.83 13.92 -24.34
CA TRP A 98 -4.57 15.24 -24.89
C TRP A 98 -3.80 15.18 -26.21
N ALA A 99 -2.83 14.29 -26.31
CA ALA A 99 -2.02 14.07 -27.51
C ALA A 99 -2.76 13.29 -28.62
N GLY A 100 -3.93 12.71 -28.30
CA GLY A 100 -4.72 11.91 -29.24
C GLY A 100 -4.05 10.59 -29.61
N TRP A 101 -3.14 10.07 -28.77
CA TRP A 101 -2.44 8.81 -29.05
C TRP A 101 -3.37 7.62 -28.87
N THR A 102 -3.35 6.71 -29.83
CA THR A 102 -4.04 5.43 -29.77
C THR A 102 -3.01 4.31 -29.64
N PHE A 103 -3.29 3.36 -28.76
CA PHE A 103 -2.45 2.17 -28.54
C PHE A 103 -3.27 0.92 -28.80
N SER A 104 -2.62 -0.25 -28.82
CA SER A 104 -3.34 -1.54 -28.84
C SER A 104 -4.28 -1.65 -27.63
N GLU A 105 -5.31 -2.48 -27.75
CA GLU A 105 -6.28 -2.71 -26.66
C GLU A 105 -5.59 -3.21 -25.39
N GLU A 106 -4.57 -4.05 -25.54
CA GLU A 106 -3.74 -4.59 -24.46
C GLU A 106 -3.00 -3.49 -23.70
N ILE A 107 -2.31 -2.58 -24.40
CA ILE A 107 -1.58 -1.47 -23.77
C ILE A 107 -2.58 -0.52 -23.11
N THR A 108 -3.68 -0.21 -23.79
CA THR A 108 -4.75 0.65 -23.25
C THR A 108 -5.36 0.06 -21.98
N TYR A 109 -5.53 -1.26 -21.92
CA TYR A 109 -5.96 -1.97 -20.73
C TYR A 109 -4.92 -1.87 -19.61
N LEU A 110 -3.64 -2.13 -19.88
CA LEU A 110 -2.55 -2.00 -18.89
C LEU A 110 -2.44 -0.58 -18.30
N LEU A 111 -2.63 0.45 -19.13
CA LEU A 111 -2.60 1.85 -18.68
C LEU A 111 -3.70 2.18 -17.66
N ARG A 112 -4.82 1.44 -17.64
CA ARG A 112 -5.88 1.59 -16.61
C ARG A 112 -5.40 1.22 -15.21
N PHE A 113 -4.30 0.47 -15.09
CA PHE A 113 -3.77 -0.01 -13.81
C PHE A 113 -2.68 0.89 -13.23
N ILE A 114 -2.18 1.88 -13.98
CA ILE A 114 -1.21 2.86 -13.44
C ILE A 114 -1.69 3.52 -12.14
N PRO A 115 -2.95 3.98 -12.01
CA PRO A 115 -3.41 4.59 -10.77
C PRO A 115 -3.45 3.61 -9.58
N LEU A 116 -3.52 2.29 -9.83
CA LEU A 116 -3.43 1.28 -8.77
C LEU A 116 -2.00 1.15 -8.27
N VAL A 117 -1.00 1.16 -9.16
CA VAL A 117 0.41 1.23 -8.77
C VAL A 117 0.68 2.47 -7.91
N ARG A 118 0.08 3.61 -8.29
CA ARG A 118 0.12 4.84 -7.48
C ARG A 118 -0.55 4.68 -6.12
N GLY A 119 -1.71 4.04 -6.07
CA GLY A 119 -2.40 3.73 -4.82
C GLY A 119 -1.58 2.82 -3.89
N GLY A 120 -0.90 1.82 -4.46
CA GLY A 120 0.02 0.95 -3.71
C GLY A 120 1.20 1.73 -3.13
N TYR A 121 1.76 2.65 -3.90
CA TYR A 121 2.82 3.54 -3.41
C TYR A 121 2.33 4.46 -2.28
N ALA A 122 1.15 5.08 -2.43
CA ALA A 122 0.53 5.91 -1.40
C ALA A 122 0.39 5.14 -0.07
N LEU A 123 -0.04 3.89 -0.17
CA LEU A 123 -0.18 3.01 0.98
C LEU A 123 1.17 2.63 1.59
N ALA A 124 2.21 2.40 0.77
CA ALA A 124 3.56 2.14 1.26
C ALA A 124 4.12 3.32 2.07
N ILE A 125 3.85 4.57 1.65
CA ILE A 125 4.23 5.75 2.42
C ILE A 125 3.54 5.76 3.79
N VAL A 126 2.24 5.47 3.84
CA VAL A 126 1.49 5.45 5.11
C VAL A 126 1.89 4.28 5.99
N VAL A 127 2.17 3.10 5.44
CA VAL A 127 2.78 2.01 6.19
C VAL A 127 4.11 2.45 6.80
N GLY A 128 4.97 3.14 6.04
CA GLY A 128 6.21 3.73 6.55
C GLY A 128 5.97 4.71 7.69
N TRP A 129 4.98 5.60 7.55
CA TRP A 129 4.60 6.55 8.58
C TRP A 129 4.01 5.89 9.84
N LEU A 130 3.13 4.89 9.69
CA LEU A 130 2.58 4.10 10.79
C LEU A 130 3.68 3.36 11.53
N THR A 131 4.65 2.79 10.80
CA THR A 131 5.82 2.11 11.38
C THR A 131 6.66 3.09 12.20
N TYR A 132 6.83 4.31 11.72
CA TYR A 132 7.65 5.33 12.36
C TYR A 132 6.95 5.99 13.57
N ASN A 133 5.64 6.16 13.49
CA ASN A 133 4.86 6.77 14.56
C ASN A 133 4.66 5.75 15.69
N LYS A 134 5.36 5.94 16.82
CA LYS A 134 5.31 5.08 18.03
C LYS A 134 3.88 4.80 18.56
N ALA A 135 2.88 5.53 18.09
CA ALA A 135 1.47 5.35 18.41
C ALA A 135 0.83 4.12 17.75
N SER A 136 1.34 3.63 16.60
CA SER A 136 0.82 2.40 16.00
C SER A 136 1.54 1.19 16.59
N GLY A 137 0.77 0.20 17.06
CA GLY A 137 1.37 -1.07 17.46
C GLY A 137 1.99 -1.76 16.24
N LEU A 138 3.14 -2.42 16.41
CA LEU A 138 3.78 -3.24 15.37
C LEU A 138 2.78 -4.18 14.67
N PHE A 139 1.81 -4.69 15.44
CA PHE A 139 0.72 -5.52 14.94
C PHE A 139 -0.20 -4.81 13.95
N VAL A 140 -0.56 -3.54 14.18
CA VAL A 140 -1.44 -2.78 13.27
C VAL A 140 -0.74 -2.50 11.96
N THR A 141 0.48 -1.97 12.02
CA THR A 141 1.33 -1.74 10.84
C THR A 141 1.50 -3.03 10.02
N TYR A 142 1.77 -4.13 10.72
CA TYR A 142 1.92 -5.44 10.11
C TYR A 142 0.64 -5.92 9.42
N LEU A 143 -0.50 -5.87 10.11
CA LEU A 143 -1.79 -6.30 9.55
C LEU A 143 -2.19 -5.45 8.35
N THR A 144 -1.98 -4.13 8.43
CA THR A 144 -2.21 -3.22 7.30
C THR A 144 -1.33 -3.60 6.10
N THR A 145 -0.05 -3.89 6.31
CA THR A 145 0.89 -4.29 5.24
C THR A 145 0.51 -5.63 4.61
N LEU A 146 0.08 -6.59 5.43
CA LEU A 146 -0.42 -7.88 4.95
C LEU A 146 -1.62 -7.71 4.02
N LEU A 147 -2.67 -7.05 4.53
CA LEU A 147 -3.92 -6.88 3.80
C LEU A 147 -3.73 -6.07 2.54
N ALA A 148 -2.89 -5.03 2.61
CA ALA A 148 -2.44 -4.26 1.45
C ALA A 148 -1.83 -5.17 0.38
N THR A 149 -0.85 -5.98 0.77
CA THR A 149 -0.09 -6.80 -0.17
C THR A 149 -0.96 -7.88 -0.80
N VAL A 150 -1.82 -8.53 -0.01
CA VAL A 150 -2.81 -9.51 -0.50
C VAL A 150 -3.71 -8.85 -1.53
N TYR A 151 -4.28 -7.68 -1.21
CA TYR A 151 -5.18 -6.96 -2.10
C TYR A 151 -4.52 -6.51 -3.42
N PHE A 152 -3.32 -5.91 -3.36
CA PHE A 152 -2.62 -5.49 -4.58
C PHE A 152 -2.13 -6.69 -5.40
N SER A 153 -1.73 -7.78 -4.76
CA SER A 153 -1.32 -9.00 -5.45
C SER A 153 -2.49 -9.70 -6.12
N SER A 154 -3.65 -9.81 -5.46
CA SER A 154 -4.87 -10.36 -6.09
C SER A 154 -5.31 -9.53 -7.28
N LEU A 155 -5.19 -8.21 -7.20
CA LEU A 155 -5.53 -7.33 -8.31
C LEU A 155 -4.56 -7.47 -9.48
N ALA A 156 -3.25 -7.44 -9.22
CA ALA A 156 -2.26 -7.68 -10.26
C ALA A 156 -2.41 -9.08 -10.90
N PHE A 157 -2.70 -10.09 -10.09
CA PHE A 157 -2.96 -11.45 -10.56
C PHE A 157 -4.19 -11.51 -11.46
N TYR A 158 -5.32 -10.92 -11.04
CA TYR A 158 -6.54 -10.85 -11.84
C TYR A 158 -6.27 -10.20 -13.21
N VAL A 159 -5.58 -9.08 -13.23
CA VAL A 159 -5.30 -8.33 -14.47
C VAL A 159 -4.49 -9.12 -15.49
N MET A 160 -3.54 -9.91 -15.00
CA MET A 160 -2.64 -10.67 -15.85
C MET A 160 -3.22 -12.03 -16.27
N GLU A 161 -4.00 -12.67 -15.40
CA GLU A 161 -4.50 -14.02 -15.60
C GLU A 161 -5.93 -14.05 -16.18
N HIS A 162 -6.74 -13.01 -15.96
CA HIS A 162 -8.10 -12.96 -16.48
C HIS A 162 -8.11 -12.93 -18.02
N GLY A 163 -8.88 -13.84 -18.62
CA GLY A 163 -8.96 -14.03 -20.08
C GLY A 163 -7.91 -14.99 -20.66
N VAL A 164 -6.85 -15.31 -19.92
CA VAL A 164 -5.83 -16.30 -20.31
C VAL A 164 -5.96 -17.58 -19.48
N ASN A 165 -6.27 -17.43 -18.20
CA ASN A 165 -6.46 -18.51 -17.24
C ASN A 165 -7.94 -18.79 -17.05
N THR A 166 -8.38 -19.98 -17.45
CA THR A 166 -9.79 -20.41 -17.36
C THR A 166 -10.30 -20.52 -15.92
N LEU A 167 -9.40 -20.63 -14.94
CA LEU A 167 -9.74 -20.70 -13.52
C LEU A 167 -9.96 -19.33 -12.89
N VAL A 168 -9.59 -18.25 -13.56
CA VAL A 168 -9.76 -16.87 -13.09
C VAL A 168 -10.91 -16.24 -13.86
N THR A 169 -12.14 -16.55 -13.42
CA THR A 169 -13.37 -16.08 -14.07
C THR A 169 -13.80 -14.71 -13.55
N GLY A 170 -13.50 -14.42 -12.29
CA GLY A 170 -13.78 -13.14 -11.65
C GLY A 170 -12.74 -12.76 -10.63
N TYR A 171 -12.86 -11.55 -10.09
CA TYR A 171 -11.91 -11.05 -9.09
C TYR A 171 -11.93 -11.86 -7.79
N GLY A 172 -13.08 -12.45 -7.43
CA GLY A 172 -13.20 -13.32 -6.26
C GLY A 172 -12.23 -14.50 -6.30
N ASP A 173 -11.98 -15.05 -7.48
CA ASP A 173 -11.04 -16.16 -7.70
C ASP A 173 -9.60 -15.70 -7.43
N ALA A 174 -9.22 -14.51 -7.90
CA ALA A 174 -7.90 -13.94 -7.66
C ALA A 174 -7.69 -13.56 -6.19
N LEU A 175 -8.75 -13.08 -5.51
CA LEU A 175 -8.71 -12.80 -4.08
C LEU A 175 -8.55 -14.08 -3.26
N TRP A 176 -9.32 -15.12 -3.60
CA TRP A 176 -9.17 -16.46 -3.04
C TRP A 176 -7.75 -16.99 -3.22
N TRP A 177 -7.22 -16.92 -4.45
CA TRP A 177 -5.84 -17.30 -4.77
C TRP A 177 -4.85 -16.60 -3.83
N ALA A 178 -4.93 -15.27 -3.71
CA ALA A 178 -3.98 -14.50 -2.91
C ALA A 178 -4.02 -14.85 -1.41
N PHE A 179 -5.22 -15.06 -0.83
CA PHE A 179 -5.35 -15.47 0.57
C PHE A 179 -4.81 -16.89 0.82
N MET A 180 -5.07 -17.82 -0.09
CA MET A 180 -4.58 -19.19 0.03
C MET A 180 -3.06 -19.28 -0.14
N ASP A 181 -2.51 -18.46 -1.03
CA ASP A 181 -1.08 -18.45 -1.34
C ASP A 181 -0.26 -17.72 -0.27
N VAL A 182 -0.74 -16.58 0.26
CA VAL A 182 -0.10 -15.91 1.41
C VAL A 182 -0.16 -16.73 2.69
N THR A 183 -1.12 -17.64 2.84
CA THR A 183 -1.17 -18.55 3.98
C THR A 183 -0.35 -19.81 3.75
N THR A 184 0.29 -19.95 2.59
CA THR A 184 1.08 -21.11 2.15
C THR A 184 0.29 -22.41 2.06
N VAL A 185 -1.04 -22.36 2.19
CA VAL A 185 -1.93 -23.51 1.98
C VAL A 185 -1.99 -23.84 0.49
N GLY A 186 -1.91 -22.81 -0.36
CA GLY A 186 -2.01 -22.92 -1.81
C GLY A 186 -3.47 -23.01 -2.27
N SER A 187 -3.73 -22.47 -3.45
CA SER A 187 -5.07 -22.51 -4.06
C SER A 187 -5.15 -23.58 -5.14
N ASN A 188 -6.36 -23.89 -5.59
CA ASN A 188 -6.61 -24.69 -6.79
C ASN A 188 -6.31 -23.94 -8.11
N ILE A 189 -5.96 -22.65 -8.04
CA ILE A 189 -5.67 -21.78 -9.18
C ILE A 189 -4.15 -21.69 -9.35
N ILE A 190 -3.66 -22.15 -10.50
CA ILE A 190 -2.22 -22.14 -10.83
C ILE A 190 -1.97 -21.01 -11.82
N ALA A 191 -0.94 -20.21 -11.54
CA ALA A 191 -0.53 -19.09 -12.39
C ALA A 191 0.01 -19.56 -13.74
N VAL A 192 -0.53 -19.02 -14.82
CA VAL A 192 -0.10 -19.33 -16.19
C VAL A 192 0.93 -18.31 -16.68
N THR A 193 0.74 -17.04 -16.33
CA THR A 193 1.61 -15.93 -16.75
C THR A 193 2.89 -15.84 -15.93
N VAL A 194 3.92 -15.20 -16.51
CA VAL A 194 5.19 -14.95 -15.81
C VAL A 194 4.93 -14.10 -14.56
N THR A 195 4.15 -13.03 -14.68
CA THR A 195 3.81 -12.15 -13.56
C THR A 195 3.06 -12.92 -12.48
N GLY A 196 2.06 -13.72 -12.82
CA GLY A 196 1.32 -14.54 -11.86
C GLY A 196 2.23 -15.50 -11.10
N ARG A 197 3.18 -16.16 -11.79
CA ARG A 197 4.14 -17.08 -11.14
C ARG A 197 5.09 -16.36 -10.19
N VAL A 198 5.58 -15.18 -10.58
CA VAL A 198 6.41 -14.35 -9.69
C VAL A 198 5.62 -13.94 -8.46
N LEU A 199 4.36 -13.51 -8.64
CA LEU A 199 3.48 -13.17 -7.52
C LEU A 199 3.27 -14.37 -6.59
N SER A 200 3.10 -15.58 -7.11
CA SER A 200 2.97 -16.80 -6.29
C SER A 200 4.18 -17.02 -5.36
N VAL A 201 5.40 -16.88 -5.90
CA VAL A 201 6.61 -17.07 -5.10
C VAL A 201 6.73 -15.99 -4.03
N LEU A 202 6.48 -14.73 -4.41
CA LEU A 202 6.60 -13.60 -3.49
C LEU A 202 5.57 -13.66 -2.36
N LEU A 203 4.32 -14.03 -2.67
CA LEU A 203 3.24 -14.05 -1.71
C LEU A 203 3.38 -15.22 -0.72
N ALA A 204 3.78 -16.40 -1.19
CA ALA A 204 4.14 -17.52 -0.33
C ALA A 204 5.35 -17.19 0.58
N ALA A 205 6.39 -16.54 0.05
CA ALA A 205 7.54 -16.12 0.84
C ALA A 205 7.15 -15.11 1.93
N LEU A 206 6.31 -14.14 1.60
CA LEU A 206 5.71 -13.22 2.57
C LEU A 206 4.98 -13.98 3.68
N GLY A 207 4.10 -14.91 3.31
CA GLY A 207 3.39 -15.79 4.24
C GLY A 207 4.28 -16.52 5.24
N MET A 208 5.34 -17.14 4.75
CA MET A 208 6.31 -17.87 5.58
C MET A 208 7.05 -16.96 6.57
N MET A 209 7.41 -15.74 6.16
CA MET A 209 8.03 -14.76 7.05
C MET A 209 7.05 -14.22 8.11
N MET A 210 5.75 -14.32 7.84
CA MET A 210 4.69 -13.65 8.56
C MET A 210 4.20 -14.42 9.79
N PHE A 211 3.98 -15.73 9.68
CA PHE A 211 3.55 -16.55 10.83
C PHE A 211 4.46 -16.43 12.07
N PRO A 212 5.81 -16.45 11.96
CA PRO A 212 6.69 -16.29 13.12
C PRO A 212 6.52 -14.95 13.85
N ILE A 213 6.31 -13.85 13.11
CA ILE A 213 6.15 -12.51 13.69
C ILE A 213 4.88 -12.45 14.56
N PHE A 214 3.79 -13.04 14.07
CA PHE A 214 2.54 -13.11 14.82
C PHE A 214 2.70 -13.92 16.12
N THR A 215 3.36 -15.09 16.05
CA THR A 215 3.64 -15.92 17.23
C THR A 215 4.47 -15.16 18.26
N VAL A 216 5.55 -14.48 17.83
CA VAL A 216 6.38 -13.66 18.72
C VAL A 216 5.58 -12.54 19.37
N TYR A 217 4.72 -11.87 18.60
CA TYR A 217 3.85 -10.82 19.13
C TYR A 217 2.91 -11.34 20.22
N VAL A 218 2.18 -12.43 19.95
CA VAL A 218 1.25 -13.03 20.93
C VAL A 218 2.00 -13.52 22.17
N THR A 219 3.11 -14.23 22.00
CA THR A 219 3.94 -14.68 23.12
C THR A 219 4.46 -13.51 23.94
N SER A 220 4.90 -12.42 23.30
CA SER A 220 5.35 -11.21 24.02
C SER A 220 4.23 -10.55 24.83
N LEU A 221 2.99 -10.55 24.33
CA LEU A 221 1.83 -10.03 25.07
C LEU A 221 1.50 -10.88 26.29
N VAL A 222 1.51 -12.22 26.13
CA VAL A 222 1.28 -13.16 27.23
C VAL A 222 2.38 -13.03 28.28
N GLN A 223 3.64 -12.96 27.85
CA GLN A 223 4.79 -12.83 28.75
C GLN A 223 4.74 -11.52 29.54
N ARG A 224 4.41 -10.40 28.89
CA ARG A 224 4.20 -9.11 29.57
C ARG A 224 3.06 -9.17 30.59
N ARG A 225 1.94 -9.84 30.27
CA ARG A 225 0.83 -10.04 31.22
C ARG A 225 1.25 -10.91 32.41
N ASN A 226 2.02 -11.98 32.17
CA ASN A 226 2.52 -12.85 33.22
C ASN A 226 3.50 -12.13 34.15
N GLN A 227 4.40 -11.30 33.61
CA GLN A 227 5.32 -10.46 34.39
C GLN A 227 4.56 -9.48 35.30
N LYS A 228 3.59 -8.74 34.75
CA LYS A 228 2.74 -7.84 35.55
C LYS A 228 1.97 -8.56 36.65
N LYS A 229 1.47 -9.76 36.36
CA LYS A 229 0.78 -10.59 37.36
C LYS A 229 1.72 -11.03 38.49
N GLN A 230 2.97 -11.39 38.16
CA GLN A 230 3.99 -11.74 39.14
C GLN A 230 4.42 -10.54 40.00
N GLU A 231 4.58 -9.36 39.40
CA GLU A 231 4.85 -8.11 40.12
C GLU A 231 3.73 -7.79 41.11
N TYR A 232 2.47 -7.86 40.67
CA TYR A 232 1.30 -7.66 41.53
C TYR A 232 1.24 -8.60 42.73
N TYR A 233 1.53 -9.90 42.54
CA TYR A 233 1.57 -10.84 43.67
C TYR A 233 2.75 -10.60 44.62
N LYS A 234 3.91 -10.16 44.10
CA LYS A 234 5.06 -9.78 44.95
C LYS A 234 4.74 -8.55 45.80
N GLU A 235 4.03 -7.57 45.25
CA GLU A 235 3.59 -6.38 45.99
C GLU A 235 2.59 -6.74 47.10
N LEU A 236 1.62 -7.64 46.83
CA LEU A 236 0.70 -8.14 47.84
C LEU A 236 1.43 -8.89 48.98
N GLN A 237 2.37 -9.77 48.65
CA GLN A 237 3.12 -10.54 49.66
C GLN A 237 4.13 -9.68 50.44
N GLY A 238 4.65 -8.60 49.84
CA GLY A 238 5.55 -7.66 50.51
C GLY A 238 4.84 -6.56 51.32
N GLY A 239 3.54 -6.35 51.10
CA GLY A 239 2.72 -5.34 51.78
C GLY A 239 2.20 -5.75 53.16
N ASP A 240 2.13 -7.05 53.46
CA ASP A 240 1.62 -7.61 54.73
C ASP A 240 2.66 -7.64 55.88
N ILE A 241 3.83 -7.00 55.70
CA ILE A 241 4.84 -6.83 56.77
C ILE A 241 4.99 -5.34 57.10
N LYS A 242 3.96 -4.74 57.70
CA LYS A 242 4.08 -3.51 58.51
C LYS A 242 3.08 -3.53 59.66
#